data_AF-A0A2E7PN82-F1
#
_entry.id   AF-A0A2E7PN82-F1
#
_cell.length_a   1.000
_cell.length_b   1.000
_cell.length_c   1.000
_cell.angle_alpha   90.00
_cell.angle_beta   90.00
_cell.angle_gamma   90.00
#
_symmetry.space_group_name_H-M   'P 1'
#
loop_
_entity.id
_entity.type
_entity.pdbx_description
1 polymer ?
#
loop_
_entity_poly.entity_id
_entity_poly.type
_entity_poly.pdbx_seq_one_letter_code
_entity_poly.pdbx_strand_id
1 'polypeptide(L)'
;MVGYAELKDEFDKLGVKVFAASVDDVEKAQEVADEVNFPVGHSVSRDIADALGSWWEDRRQIIQPSEFIVDADGNVVACSYSDGPLGRIDAGDVVKMVNFYDSRE
;
A
#
# COMPACT_ATOMS: atom_id res chain seq x y z
N MET A 1 -6.36 -4.55 3.20
CA MET A 1 -6.32 -3.38 4.11
C MET A 1 -6.57 -3.76 5.56
N VAL A 2 -7.62 -4.55 5.88
CA VAL A 2 -7.91 -5.00 7.27
C VAL A 2 -6.67 -5.56 7.99
N GLY A 3 -5.94 -6.51 7.38
CA GLY A 3 -4.74 -7.07 8.03
C GLY A 3 -3.63 -6.04 8.32
N TYR A 4 -3.51 -4.98 7.50
CA TYR A 4 -2.58 -3.87 7.80
C TYR A 4 -3.09 -3.00 8.96
N ALA A 5 -4.41 -2.84 9.09
CA ALA A 5 -4.99 -2.09 10.20
C ALA A 5 -4.88 -2.87 11.53
N GLU A 6 -5.09 -4.19 11.50
CA GLU A 6 -4.92 -5.08 12.65
C GLU A 6 -3.47 -5.12 13.15
N LEU A 7 -2.49 -5.05 12.25
CA LEU A 7 -1.06 -5.07 12.58
C LEU A 7 -0.43 -3.67 12.69
N LYS A 8 -1.23 -2.61 12.71
CA LYS A 8 -0.73 -1.23 12.74
C LYS A 8 0.20 -0.95 13.92
N ASP A 9 -0.13 -1.48 15.10
CA ASP A 9 0.69 -1.33 16.30
C ASP A 9 2.08 -1.99 16.15
N GLU A 10 2.17 -3.10 15.40
CA GLU A 10 3.46 -3.75 15.11
C GLU A 10 4.26 -2.93 14.09
N PHE A 11 3.62 -2.40 13.05
CA PHE A 11 4.28 -1.47 12.13
C PHE A 11 4.80 -0.22 12.85
N ASP A 12 4.04 0.35 13.78
CA ASP A 12 4.46 1.52 14.54
C ASP A 12 5.67 1.23 15.45
N LYS A 13 5.72 0.06 16.09
CA LYS A 13 6.89 -0.38 16.87
C LYS A 13 8.14 -0.53 16.00
N LEU A 14 7.98 -0.97 14.76
CA LEU A 14 9.05 -1.11 13.77
C LEU A 14 9.37 0.22 13.06
N GLY A 15 8.68 1.32 13.39
CA GLY A 15 8.87 2.60 12.71
C GLY A 15 8.38 2.63 11.26
N VAL A 16 7.58 1.65 10.84
CA VAL A 16 7.02 1.52 9.49
C VAL A 16 5.72 2.31 9.38
N LYS A 17 5.61 3.11 8.32
CA LYS A 17 4.37 3.85 8.00
C LYS A 17 3.63 3.15 6.87
N VAL A 18 2.32 3.03 7.02
CA VAL A 18 1.43 2.42 6.02
C VAL A 18 0.62 3.53 5.34
N PHE A 19 0.46 3.43 4.03
CA PHE A 19 -0.38 4.32 3.22
C PHE A 19 -1.15 3.49 2.20
N ALA A 20 -2.38 3.89 1.92
CA ALA A 20 -3.16 3.34 0.80
C ALA A 20 -3.66 4.50 -0.07
N ALA A 21 -3.95 4.24 -1.35
CA ALA A 21 -4.63 5.21 -2.20
C ALA A 21 -5.40 4.52 -3.32
N SER A 22 -6.49 5.13 -3.78
CA SER A 22 -7.30 4.64 -4.88
C SER A 22 -7.75 5.78 -5.80
N VAL A 23 -8.44 5.44 -6.89
CA VAL A 23 -9.04 6.43 -7.80
C VAL A 23 -10.31 7.08 -7.21
N ASP A 24 -10.75 6.62 -6.04
CA ASP A 24 -11.99 7.08 -5.42
C ASP A 24 -11.95 8.59 -5.13
N ASP A 25 -13.12 9.21 -5.03
CA ASP A 25 -13.22 10.59 -4.57
C ASP A 25 -12.94 10.72 -3.07
N VAL A 26 -12.89 11.96 -2.59
CA VAL A 26 -12.58 12.27 -1.20
C VAL A 26 -13.61 11.68 -0.23
N GLU A 27 -14.90 11.65 -0.61
CA GLU A 27 -15.97 11.15 0.25
C GLU A 27 -15.82 9.64 0.44
N LYS A 28 -15.60 8.91 -0.65
CA LYS A 28 -15.44 7.46 -0.58
C LYS A 28 -14.11 7.04 0.04
N ALA A 29 -13.03 7.78 -0.21
CA ALA A 29 -11.76 7.55 0.48
C ALA A 29 -11.87 7.82 1.99
N GLN A 30 -12.68 8.80 2.41
CA GLN A 30 -12.93 9.07 3.83
C GLN A 30 -13.67 7.92 4.50
N GLU A 31 -14.68 7.33 3.86
CA GLU A 31 -15.36 6.14 4.38
C GLU A 31 -14.37 4.99 4.66
N VAL A 32 -13.42 4.77 3.74
CA VAL A 32 -12.37 3.75 3.93
C VAL A 32 -11.41 4.15 5.04
N ALA A 33 -11.01 5.43 5.09
CA ALA A 33 -10.12 5.96 6.12
C ALA A 33 -10.71 5.82 7.53
N ASP A 34 -12.03 5.91 7.68
CA ASP A 34 -12.72 5.73 8.96
C ASP A 34 -12.71 4.26 9.44
N GLU A 35 -12.50 3.30 8.53
CA GLU A 35 -12.39 1.87 8.84
C GLU A 35 -10.94 1.40 9.11
N VAL A 36 -9.95 2.23 8.81
CA VAL A 36 -8.53 1.92 9.02
C VAL A 36 -7.85 2.95 9.93
N ASN A 37 -6.64 2.65 10.37
CA ASN A 37 -5.86 3.48 11.29
C ASN A 37 -4.58 4.04 10.63
N PHE A 38 -4.62 4.21 9.31
CA PHE A 38 -3.54 4.80 8.52
C PHE A 38 -4.10 5.66 7.37
N PRO A 39 -3.30 6.59 6.82
CA PRO A 39 -3.79 7.52 5.79
C PRO A 39 -4.23 6.82 4.49
N VAL A 40 -5.34 7.29 3.93
CA VAL A 40 -5.88 6.86 2.63
C VAL A 40 -5.93 8.06 1.68
N GLY A 41 -5.15 8.00 0.61
CA GLY A 41 -5.16 8.96 -0.48
C GLY A 41 -6.33 8.71 -1.44
N HIS A 42 -6.77 9.78 -2.11
CA HIS A 42 -7.87 9.73 -3.06
C HIS A 42 -7.42 10.24 -4.42
N SER A 43 -8.27 10.02 -5.43
CA SER A 43 -8.13 10.58 -6.77
C SER A 43 -6.79 10.27 -7.45
N VAL A 44 -6.28 9.04 -7.25
CA VAL A 44 -5.12 8.54 -8.01
C VAL A 44 -5.41 8.67 -9.50
N SER A 45 -4.57 9.44 -10.20
CA SER A 45 -4.73 9.69 -11.61
C SER A 45 -3.98 8.66 -12.46
N ARG A 46 -4.30 8.62 -13.76
CA ARG A 46 -3.52 7.86 -14.74
C ARG A 46 -2.05 8.30 -14.77
N ASP A 47 -1.77 9.59 -14.62
CA ASP A 47 -0.39 10.10 -14.57
C ASP A 47 0.40 9.51 -13.39
N ILE A 48 -0.25 9.31 -12.23
CA ILE A 48 0.35 8.63 -11.09
C ILE A 48 0.58 7.14 -11.41
N ALA A 49 -0.41 6.46 -12.00
CA ALA A 49 -0.25 5.07 -12.41
C ALA A 49 0.91 4.89 -13.40
N ASP A 50 1.02 5.76 -14.40
CA ASP A 50 2.09 5.75 -15.40
C ASP A 50 3.46 6.03 -14.76
N ALA A 51 3.53 6.96 -13.79
CA ALA A 51 4.76 7.23 -13.04
C ALA A 51 5.24 6.05 -12.20
N LEU A 52 4.30 5.26 -11.66
CA LEU A 52 4.58 4.04 -10.87
C LEU A 52 4.78 2.80 -11.74
N GLY A 53 4.55 2.88 -13.05
CA GLY A 53 4.50 1.71 -13.94
C GLY A 53 3.35 0.76 -13.61
N SER A 54 2.32 1.26 -12.92
CA SER A 54 1.15 0.50 -12.50
C SER A 54 0.24 0.18 -13.67
N TRP A 55 -0.41 -0.97 -13.64
CA TRP A 55 -1.41 -1.30 -14.65
C TRP A 55 -2.68 -0.47 -14.44
N TRP A 56 -3.02 0.34 -15.44
CA TRP A 56 -4.31 1.03 -15.54
C TRP A 56 -5.34 0.18 -16.30
N GLU A 57 -6.52 -0.02 -15.74
CA GLU A 57 -7.64 -0.65 -16.47
C GLU A 57 -8.51 0.42 -17.14
N ASP A 58 -8.35 0.56 -18.46
CA ASP A 58 -9.09 1.55 -19.25
C ASP A 58 -10.63 1.35 -19.21
N ARG A 59 -11.14 0.14 -18.98
CA ARG A 59 -12.60 -0.09 -18.97
C ARG A 59 -13.28 0.51 -17.74
N ARG A 60 -12.64 0.39 -16.57
CA ARG A 60 -13.18 0.89 -15.29
C ARG A 60 -12.55 2.22 -14.87
N GLN A 61 -11.49 2.66 -15.56
CA GLN A 61 -10.70 3.85 -15.21
C GLN A 61 -10.15 3.74 -13.78
N ILE A 62 -9.57 2.59 -13.46
CA ILE A 62 -8.98 2.30 -12.14
C ILE A 62 -7.51 1.90 -12.27
N ILE A 63 -6.73 2.25 -11.26
CA ILE A 63 -5.41 1.68 -11.03
C ILE A 63 -5.57 0.26 -10.45
N GLN A 64 -4.85 -0.72 -11.00
CA GLN A 64 -4.75 -2.05 -10.41
C GLN A 64 -3.77 -2.04 -9.22
N PRO A 65 -3.91 -2.97 -8.26
CA PRO A 65 -3.05 -2.99 -7.07
C PRO A 65 -1.56 -2.94 -7.43
N SER A 66 -0.87 -1.98 -6.83
CA SER A 66 0.58 -1.81 -6.89
C SER A 66 1.06 -1.53 -5.48
N GLU A 67 1.94 -2.36 -4.97
CA GLU A 67 2.40 -2.33 -3.58
C GLU A 67 3.91 -2.19 -3.56
N PHE A 68 4.41 -1.28 -2.71
CA PHE A 68 5.81 -0.96 -2.61
C PHE A 68 6.21 -0.96 -1.14
N ILE A 69 7.35 -1.58 -0.84
CA ILE A 69 8.02 -1.43 0.45
C ILE A 69 9.26 -0.58 0.18
N VAL A 70 9.32 0.55 0.88
CA VAL A 70 10.36 1.57 0.70
C VAL A 70 11.17 1.67 1.98
N ASP A 71 12.49 1.62 1.88
CA ASP A 71 13.40 1.78 3.02
C ASP A 71 13.53 3.25 3.46
N ALA A 72 14.29 3.48 4.52
CA ALA A 72 14.51 4.83 5.07
C ALA A 72 15.29 5.76 4.13
N ASP A 73 16.05 5.21 3.18
CA ASP A 73 16.80 5.96 2.16
C ASP A 73 15.96 6.26 0.91
N GLY A 74 14.73 5.74 0.85
CA GLY A 74 13.81 5.94 -0.26
C GLY A 74 13.94 4.92 -1.38
N ASN A 75 14.68 3.81 -1.18
CA ASN A 75 14.79 2.75 -2.16
C ASN A 75 13.62 1.77 -2.05
N VAL A 76 13.13 1.29 -3.19
CA VAL A 76 12.16 0.19 -3.24
C VAL A 76 12.88 -1.12 -2.97
N VAL A 77 12.59 -1.76 -1.82
CA VAL A 77 13.21 -3.04 -1.43
C VAL A 77 12.36 -4.25 -1.80
N ALA A 78 11.05 -4.04 -1.98
CA ALA A 78 10.13 -5.05 -2.52
C ALA A 78 8.97 -4.35 -3.24
N CYS A 79 8.44 -5.00 -4.27
CA CYS A 79 7.24 -4.54 -4.95
C CYS A 79 6.38 -5.71 -5.44
N SER A 80 5.09 -5.45 -5.61
CA SER A 80 4.12 -6.35 -6.20
C SER A 80 3.18 -5.57 -7.12
N TYR A 81 2.88 -6.16 -8.27
CA TYR A 81 1.85 -5.67 -9.17
C TYR A 81 0.86 -6.82 -9.40
N SER A 82 -0.42 -6.58 -9.19
CA SER A 82 -1.46 -7.60 -9.34
C SER A 82 -2.73 -7.03 -9.97
N ASP A 83 -3.73 -7.88 -10.16
CA ASP A 83 -4.96 -7.53 -10.85
C ASP A 83 -6.21 -8.05 -10.14
N GLY A 84 -7.25 -7.22 -10.09
CA GLY A 84 -8.58 -7.61 -9.64
C GLY A 84 -8.58 -8.35 -8.30
N PRO A 85 -9.00 -9.63 -8.24
CA PRO A 85 -9.04 -10.41 -7.00
C PRO A 85 -7.68 -11.00 -6.59
N LEU A 86 -6.65 -10.92 -7.43
CA LEU A 86 -5.38 -11.61 -7.21
C LEU A 86 -4.51 -10.90 -6.15
N GLY A 87 -3.53 -11.66 -5.66
CA GLY A 87 -2.83 -11.48 -4.39
C GLY A 87 -2.31 -10.08 -4.08
N ARG A 88 -2.13 -9.85 -2.78
CA ARG A 88 -1.53 -8.66 -2.19
C ARG A 88 -0.40 -9.09 -1.30
N ILE A 89 0.52 -8.18 -1.01
CA ILE A 89 1.53 -8.43 0.02
C ILE A 89 0.81 -8.58 1.36
N ASP A 90 0.98 -9.74 2.00
CA ASP A 90 0.42 -10.00 3.31
C ASP A 90 1.11 -9.13 4.37
N ALA A 91 0.31 -8.49 5.24
CA ALA A 91 0.83 -7.58 6.25
C ALA A 91 1.76 -8.28 7.25
N GLY A 92 1.47 -9.53 7.61
CA GLY A 92 2.32 -10.32 8.50
C GLY A 92 3.64 -10.70 7.85
N ASP A 93 3.67 -10.91 6.53
CA ASP A 93 4.91 -11.15 5.80
C ASP A 93 5.77 -9.88 5.70
N VAL A 94 5.16 -8.69 5.59
CA VAL A 94 5.91 -7.41 5.71
C VAL A 94 6.58 -7.30 7.07
N VAL A 95 5.85 -7.55 8.16
CA VAL A 95 6.40 -7.51 9.53
C VAL A 95 7.59 -8.46 9.68
N LYS A 96 7.48 -9.70 9.18
CA LYS A 96 8.59 -10.66 9.21
C LYS A 96 9.80 -10.17 8.40
N MET A 97 9.55 -9.60 7.22
CA MET A 97 10.60 -9.10 6.33
C MET A 97 11.37 -7.94 6.97
N VAL A 98 10.67 -6.98 7.56
CA VAL A 98 11.29 -5.82 8.24
C VAL A 98 12.16 -6.30 9.41
N ASN A 99 11.63 -7.14 10.29
CA ASN A 99 12.41 -7.72 11.39
C ASN A 99 13.68 -8.46 10.91
N PHE A 100 13.57 -9.16 9.78
CA PHE A 100 14.72 -9.85 9.19
C PHE A 100 15.79 -8.89 8.66
N TYR A 101 15.40 -7.78 8.03
CA TYR A 101 16.35 -6.76 7.60
C TYR A 101 17.01 -6.06 8.79
N ASP A 102 16.25 -5.66 9.80
CA ASP A 102 16.78 -5.00 11.00
C ASP A 102 17.78 -5.92 11.75
N SER A 103 17.55 -7.23 11.76
CA SER A 103 18.48 -8.19 12.41
C SER A 103 19.85 -8.33 11.74
N ARG A 104 20.02 -7.79 10.53
CA ARG A 104 21.26 -7.88 9.73
C ARG A 104 22.12 -6.63 9.82
N GLU A 105 21.60 -5.55 10.41
CA GLU A 105 22.35 -4.36 10.80
C GLU A 105 23.06 -4.55 12.14
#